data_AF-A0A2V8SM39-F1
#
_entry.id   AF-A0A2V8SM39-F1
#
_cell.length_a   1.000
_cell.length_b   1.000
_cell.length_c   1.000
_cell.angle_alpha   90.00
_cell.angle_beta   90.00
_cell.angle_gamma   90.00
#
_symmetry.space_group_name_H-M   'P 1'
#
loop_
_entity.id
_entity.type
_entity.pdbx_description
1 polymer ?
#
loop_
_entity_poly.entity_id
_entity_poly.type
_entity_poly.pdbx_seq_one_letter_code
_entity_poly.pdbx_strand_id
1 'polypeptide(L)'
;MDEDERIRTEITIETQSVTRIRTISGTGSFCSDCREIVIAILDSQAARAIGTNEEHIASLRLSGEIHEIEKAAICSASLARYVRKEKL
;
A
#
# COMPACT_ATOMS: atom_id res chain seq x y z
N MET A 1 41.20 -53.81 -11.86
CA MET A 1 40.49 -52.95 -12.83
C MET A 1 39.41 -52.25 -12.06
N ASP A 2 39.42 -50.93 -12.21
CA ASP A 2 39.15 -49.94 -11.17
C ASP A 2 37.67 -49.81 -10.80
N GLU A 3 37.40 -49.83 -9.49
CA GLU A 3 36.13 -49.39 -8.94
C GLU A 3 36.11 -47.86 -8.97
N ASP A 4 35.30 -47.29 -9.87
CA ASP A 4 35.03 -45.85 -9.96
C ASP A 4 34.35 -45.35 -8.68
N GLU A 5 35.15 -44.89 -7.72
CA GLU A 5 34.70 -44.24 -6.50
C GLU A 5 34.13 -42.85 -6.84
N ARG A 6 32.82 -42.77 -7.07
CA ARG A 6 32.13 -41.52 -7.40
C ARG A 6 32.01 -40.65 -6.14
N ILE A 7 32.81 -39.60 -6.06
CA ILE A 7 32.70 -38.57 -5.02
C ILE A 7 31.34 -37.85 -5.17
N ARG A 8 30.45 -38.01 -4.18
CA ARG A 8 29.17 -37.29 -4.09
C ARG A 8 29.33 -36.13 -3.10
N THR A 9 29.21 -34.91 -3.59
CA THR A 9 29.14 -33.70 -2.77
C THR A 9 27.68 -33.36 -2.52
N GLU A 10 27.27 -33.38 -1.24
CA GLU A 10 25.93 -33.00 -0.82
C GLU A 10 25.96 -31.55 -0.29
N ILE A 11 25.14 -30.67 -0.87
CA ILE A 11 25.04 -29.26 -0.49
C ILE A 11 23.65 -29.06 0.11
N THR A 12 23.61 -28.75 1.42
CA THR A 12 22.36 -28.38 2.11
C THR A 12 22.28 -26.87 2.20
N ILE A 13 21.22 -26.27 1.65
CA ILE A 13 20.96 -24.83 1.70
C ILE A 13 19.75 -24.61 2.62
N GLU A 14 20.00 -24.09 3.81
CA GLU A 14 18.94 -23.68 4.74
C GLU A 14 18.58 -22.22 4.52
N THR A 15 17.33 -21.95 4.13
CA THR A 15 16.82 -20.60 3.94
C THR A 15 15.90 -20.21 5.09
N GLN A 16 16.22 -19.13 5.80
CA GLN A 16 15.31 -18.53 6.79
C GLN A 16 14.58 -17.33 6.15
N SER A 17 13.26 -17.46 5.98
CA SER A 17 12.42 -16.36 5.50
C SER A 17 12.05 -15.46 6.69
N VAL A 18 12.55 -14.22 6.68
CA VAL A 18 12.18 -13.20 7.67
C VAL A 18 11.10 -12.29 7.08
N THR A 19 9.87 -12.45 7.54
CA THR A 19 8.77 -11.53 7.18
C THR A 19 8.81 -10.31 8.09
N ARG A 20 9.28 -9.17 7.58
CA ARG A 20 9.18 -7.87 8.27
C ARG A 20 7.79 -7.29 8.11
N ILE A 21 6.96 -7.43 9.14
CA ILE A 21 5.67 -6.73 9.24
C ILE A 21 5.94 -5.35 9.86
N ARG A 22 5.81 -4.29 9.04
CA ARG A 22 5.81 -2.90 9.54
C ARG A 22 4.39 -2.55 9.98
N THR A 23 4.10 -2.59 11.28
CA THR A 23 2.92 -1.93 11.84
C THR A 23 3.14 -0.42 11.79
N ILE A 24 2.42 0.26 10.91
CA ILE A 24 2.34 1.73 10.93
C ILE A 24 1.44 2.06 12.11
N SER A 25 2.02 2.39 13.26
CA SER A 25 1.31 2.98 14.39
C SER A 25 0.88 4.40 14.02
N GLY A 26 -0.08 4.51 13.11
CA GLY A 26 -0.78 5.75 12.83
C GLY A 26 -1.96 5.84 13.78
N THR A 27 -1.90 6.74 14.76
CA THR A 27 -3.12 7.35 15.28
C THR A 27 -3.90 7.84 14.07
N GLY A 28 -4.97 7.15 13.71
CA GLY A 28 -5.75 7.50 12.53
C GLY A 28 -6.22 8.96 12.64
N SER A 29 -6.34 9.61 11.50
CA SER A 29 -6.81 10.98 11.42
C SER A 29 -8.33 10.98 11.29
N PHE A 30 -9.00 11.88 11.99
CA PHE A 30 -10.45 12.02 11.84
C PHE A 30 -10.77 12.69 10.50
N CYS A 31 -11.65 12.09 9.70
CA CYS A 31 -12.18 12.71 8.50
C CYS A 31 -13.57 13.30 8.81
N SER A 32 -13.73 14.61 8.66
CA SER A 32 -14.99 15.34 8.89
C SER A 32 -16.15 14.80 8.04
N ASP A 33 -15.87 14.50 6.79
CA ASP A 33 -16.85 14.11 5.78
C ASP A 33 -17.26 12.64 5.92
N CYS A 34 -16.33 11.79 6.35
CA CYS A 34 -16.63 10.38 6.63
C CYS A 34 -17.14 10.15 8.06
N ARG A 35 -16.93 11.11 8.98
CA ARG A 35 -17.26 11.03 10.41
C ARG A 35 -16.65 9.83 11.13
N GLU A 36 -15.48 9.40 10.69
CA GLU A 36 -14.78 8.23 11.22
C GLU A 36 -13.26 8.48 11.27
N ILE A 37 -12.57 7.67 12.08
CA ILE A 37 -11.11 7.67 12.16
C ILE A 37 -10.58 6.85 10.98
N VAL A 38 -9.78 7.48 10.12
CA VAL A 38 -9.25 6.88 8.90
C VAL A 38 -7.73 6.92 8.88
N ILE A 39 -7.14 6.10 8.02
CA ILE A 39 -5.72 6.23 7.68
C ILE A 39 -5.59 7.40 6.71
N ALA A 40 -4.78 8.39 7.08
CA ALA A 40 -4.38 9.48 6.20
C ALA A 40 -3.31 8.97 5.23
N ILE A 41 -3.52 9.16 3.94
CA ILE A 41 -2.64 8.67 2.88
C ILE A 41 -2.02 9.87 2.14
N LEU A 42 -0.73 9.82 1.80
CA LEU A 42 -0.11 10.86 0.96
C LEU A 42 -0.58 10.77 -0.50
N ASP A 43 -0.53 11.88 -1.23
CA ASP A 43 -0.87 11.95 -2.66
C ASP A 43 -0.10 10.91 -3.49
N SER A 44 1.22 10.77 -3.26
CA SER A 44 2.05 9.76 -3.93
C SER A 44 1.62 8.31 -3.66
N GLN A 45 1.02 8.04 -2.51
CA GLN A 45 0.54 6.72 -2.13
C GLN A 45 -0.86 6.47 -2.71
N ALA A 46 -1.73 7.48 -2.73
CA ALA A 46 -3.04 7.43 -3.38
C ALA A 46 -2.90 7.23 -4.89
N ALA A 47 -1.99 7.98 -5.53
CA ALA A 47 -1.65 7.86 -6.95
C ALA A 47 -1.23 6.42 -7.30
N ARG A 48 -0.31 5.84 -6.50
CA ARG A 48 0.11 4.45 -6.64
C ARG A 48 -1.02 3.44 -6.42
N ALA A 49 -1.90 3.69 -5.45
CA ALA A 49 -2.99 2.76 -5.12
C ALA A 49 -4.03 2.64 -6.23
N ILE A 50 -4.27 3.72 -6.99
CA ILE A 50 -5.26 3.74 -8.07
C ILE A 50 -4.64 3.73 -9.48
N GLY A 51 -3.31 3.63 -9.58
CA GLY A 51 -2.60 3.53 -10.85
C GLY A 51 -2.59 4.81 -11.68
N THR A 52 -2.51 5.98 -11.02
CA THR A 52 -2.54 7.30 -11.66
C THR A 52 -1.38 8.19 -11.20
N ASN A 53 -1.37 9.46 -11.59
CA ASN A 53 -0.39 10.47 -11.18
C ASN A 53 -0.93 11.40 -10.07
N GLU A 54 -0.03 12.16 -9.43
CA GLU A 54 -0.41 13.07 -8.33
C GLU A 54 -1.30 14.24 -8.79
N GLU A 55 -1.16 14.69 -10.05
CA GLU A 55 -2.00 15.74 -10.63
C GLU A 55 -3.48 15.31 -10.71
N HIS A 56 -3.72 14.06 -11.09
CA HIS A 56 -5.07 13.49 -11.12
C HIS A 56 -5.65 13.38 -9.71
N ILE A 57 -4.84 12.99 -8.73
CA ILE A 57 -5.24 12.98 -7.32
C ILE A 57 -5.62 14.39 -6.84
N ALA A 58 -4.85 15.42 -7.21
CA ALA A 58 -5.18 16.80 -6.91
C ALA A 58 -6.51 17.23 -7.55
N SER A 59 -6.78 16.80 -8.79
CA SER A 59 -8.07 17.03 -9.45
C SER A 59 -9.24 16.35 -8.73
N LEU A 60 -9.05 15.11 -8.26
CA LEU A 60 -10.06 14.38 -7.48
C LEU A 60 -10.35 15.07 -6.13
N ARG A 61 -9.35 15.69 -5.51
CA ARG A 61 -9.55 16.53 -4.31
C ARG A 61 -10.35 17.79 -4.63
N LEU A 62 -9.98 18.51 -5.69
CA LEU A 62 -10.65 19.75 -6.08
C LEU A 62 -12.11 19.52 -6.50
N SER A 63 -12.41 18.36 -7.09
CA SER A 63 -13.77 17.96 -7.45
C SER A 63 -14.59 17.42 -6.27
N GLY A 64 -13.97 17.15 -5.11
CA GLY A 64 -14.63 16.59 -3.94
C GLY A 64 -14.93 15.10 -4.04
N GLU A 65 -14.44 14.39 -5.06
CA GLU A 65 -14.59 12.93 -5.18
C GLU A 65 -13.77 12.19 -4.11
N ILE A 66 -12.67 12.79 -3.63
CA ILE A 66 -11.90 12.30 -2.48
C ILE A 66 -11.70 13.42 -1.45
N HIS A 67 -11.75 13.06 -0.18
CA HIS A 67 -11.67 14.02 0.92
C HIS A 67 -10.22 14.26 1.33
N GLU A 68 -9.91 15.53 1.61
CA GLU A 68 -8.67 15.95 2.22
C GLU A 68 -8.77 15.96 3.75
N ILE A 69 -7.66 15.63 4.39
CA ILE A 69 -7.42 15.66 5.83
C ILE A 69 -6.28 16.65 6.07
N GLU A 70 -6.18 17.17 7.30
CA GLU A 70 -5.10 18.07 7.74
C GLU A 70 -3.72 17.68 7.16
N LYS A 71 -3.00 18.68 6.65
CA LYS A 71 -1.67 18.58 6.02
C LYS A 71 -1.66 17.89 4.65
N ALA A 72 -2.67 18.12 3.81
CA ALA A 72 -2.72 17.61 2.44
C ALA A 72 -2.64 16.07 2.36
N ALA A 73 -3.19 15.39 3.36
CA ALA A 73 -3.33 13.95 3.32
C ALA A 73 -4.74 13.58 2.85
N ILE A 74 -4.89 12.42 2.23
CA ILE A 74 -6.14 11.93 1.66
C ILE A 74 -6.79 10.95 2.63
N CYS A 75 -8.11 11.06 2.75
CA CYS A 75 -8.92 10.08 3.44
C CYS A 75 -8.90 8.73 2.71
N SER A 76 -8.34 7.70 3.35
CA SER A 76 -8.36 6.33 2.82
C SER A 76 -9.76 5.81 2.50
N ALA A 77 -10.76 6.16 3.30
CA ALA A 77 -12.14 5.72 3.09
C ALA A 77 -12.76 6.34 1.83
N SER A 78 -12.58 7.64 1.58
CA SER A 78 -13.09 8.28 0.36
C SER A 78 -12.40 7.75 -0.89
N LEU A 79 -11.08 7.54 -0.83
CA LEU A 79 -10.32 6.94 -1.93
C LEU A 79 -10.82 5.53 -2.25
N ALA A 80 -11.05 4.70 -1.23
CA ALA A 80 -11.59 3.36 -1.42
C ALA A 80 -13.01 3.36 -2.01
N ARG A 81 -13.85 4.33 -1.64
CA ARG A 81 -15.19 4.50 -2.21
C ARG A 81 -15.11 4.90 -3.69
N TYR A 82 -14.26 5.85 -4.05
CA TYR A 82 -14.01 6.24 -5.44
C TYR A 82 -13.60 5.04 -6.31
N VAL A 83 -12.61 4.27 -5.86
CA VAL A 83 -12.14 3.07 -6.59
C VAL A 83 -13.23 2.03 -6.78
N ARG A 84 -14.14 1.87 -5.80
CA ARG A 84 -15.28 0.95 -5.94
C ARG A 84 -16.30 1.46 -6.95
N LYS A 85 -16.54 2.77 -6.98
CA LYS A 85 -17.48 3.43 -7.93
C LYS A 85 -16.99 3.32 -9.37
N GLU A 86 -15.70 3.53 -9.62
CA GLU A 86 -15.10 3.44 -10.97
C GLU A 86 -14.95 2.00 -11.50
N LYS A 87 -15.03 1.00 -10.63
CA LYS A 87 -14.92 -0.43 -10.99
C LYS A 87 -16.28 -1.13 -11.14
N LEU A 88 -17.38 -0.40 -10.97
CA LEU A 88 -18.76 -0.85 -11.20
C LEU A 88 -19.29 -0.22 -12.49
#